data_AF-A0A8D1GYR3-F1
#
_entry.id   AF-A0A8D1GYR3-F1
#
_cell.length_a   1.000
_cell.length_b   1.000
_cell.length_c   1.000
_cell.angle_alpha   90.00
_cell.angle_beta   90.00
_cell.angle_gamma   90.00
#
_symmetry.space_group_name_H-M   'P 1'
#
loop_
_entity.id
_entity.type
_entity.pdbx_description
1 polymer ?
#
loop_
_entity_poly.entity_id
_entity_poly.type
_entity_poly.pdbx_seq_one_letter_code
_entity_poly.pdbx_strand_id
1 'polypeptide(L)'
;ISPFLHMTSAQWFETQHVQPRPQGCNTAMGAINKYSKRCKALNTFLHESFSSVATTCQTSIIACKNGHENCHQSQKPVSLTTCKLTSGRYPDCRYKEKQLVAPYIVACEPPQKEDSGKLQLVPVHLDKVL
;
A
#
# COMPACT_ATOMS: atom_id res chain seq x y z
N ILE A 1 13.69 18.66 14.41
CA ILE A 1 13.05 17.36 14.76
C ILE A 1 12.23 16.93 13.55
N SER A 2 12.59 15.84 12.88
CA SER A 2 11.93 15.41 11.62
C SER A 2 10.62 14.67 11.96
N PRO A 3 9.45 15.06 11.43
CA PRO A 3 8.15 14.52 11.82
C PRO A 3 7.86 13.06 11.37
N PHE A 4 8.88 12.33 10.90
CA PHE A 4 8.73 11.05 10.19
C PHE A 4 9.25 9.83 10.96
N LEU A 5 9.65 9.97 12.23
CA LEU A 5 10.34 8.91 12.95
C LEU A 5 9.44 7.80 13.53
N HIS A 6 8.12 7.94 13.57
CA HIS A 6 7.22 6.89 14.06
C HIS A 6 5.99 6.73 13.17
N MET A 7 6.12 5.98 12.06
CA MET A 7 4.95 5.44 11.36
C MET A 7 4.83 3.95 11.70
N THR A 8 3.64 3.49 12.03
CA THR A 8 3.34 2.07 12.14
C THR A 8 3.42 1.41 10.76
N SER A 9 3.52 0.07 10.74
CA SER A 9 3.45 -0.69 9.49
C SER A 9 2.14 -0.41 8.74
N ALA A 10 1.03 -0.24 9.46
CA ALA A 10 -0.28 0.08 8.87
C ALA A 10 -0.36 1.50 8.30
N GLN A 11 0.15 2.50 9.02
CA GLN A 11 0.24 3.89 8.51
C GLN A 11 1.15 3.98 7.28
N TRP A 12 2.25 3.23 7.28
CA TRP A 12 3.13 3.17 6.11
C TRP A 12 2.51 2.41 4.94
N PHE A 13 1.73 1.35 5.22
CA PHE A 13 0.91 0.69 4.20
C PHE A 13 -0.09 1.66 3.59
N GLU A 14 -0.84 2.41 4.42
CA GLU A 14 -1.80 3.42 3.95
C GLU A 14 -1.12 4.44 3.04
N THR A 15 0.00 5.01 3.49
CA THR A 15 0.78 6.00 2.75
C THR A 15 1.26 5.46 1.39
N GLN A 16 1.65 4.19 1.34
CA GLN A 16 2.19 3.60 0.12
C GLN A 16 1.11 3.07 -0.82
N HIS A 17 0.00 2.54 -0.31
CA HIS A 17 -0.86 1.67 -1.08
C HIS A 17 -2.32 2.11 -1.14
N VAL A 18 -2.73 3.11 -0.38
CA VAL A 18 -4.13 3.55 -0.32
C VAL A 18 -4.27 4.94 -0.92
N GLN A 19 -5.09 5.06 -1.96
CA GLN A 19 -5.34 6.33 -2.65
C GLN A 19 -6.81 6.39 -3.11
N PRO A 20 -7.75 6.75 -2.21
CA PRO A 20 -9.19 6.75 -2.52
C PRO A 20 -9.55 7.78 -3.60
N ARG A 21 -8.75 8.85 -3.72
CA ARG A 21 -8.84 9.85 -4.79
C ARG A 21 -7.64 9.71 -5.70
N PRO A 22 -7.79 9.09 -6.89
CA PRO A 22 -6.67 8.83 -7.81
C PRO A 22 -5.89 10.11 -8.13
N GLN A 23 -4.55 10.01 -8.07
CA GLN A 23 -3.62 11.06 -8.49
C GLN A 23 -2.55 10.44 -9.39
N GLY A 24 -2.03 11.21 -10.34
CA GLY A 24 -0.96 10.76 -11.24
C GLY A 24 0.30 10.32 -10.48
N CYS A 25 0.99 9.31 -11.02
CA CYS A 25 2.10 8.64 -10.31
C CYS A 25 3.23 9.59 -9.88
N ASN A 26 3.58 10.59 -10.70
CA ASN A 26 4.64 11.55 -10.35
C ASN A 26 4.32 12.34 -9.07
N THR A 27 3.05 12.71 -8.89
CA THR A 27 2.56 13.42 -7.70
C THR A 27 2.43 12.46 -6.52
N ALA A 28 1.74 11.33 -6.73
CA ALA A 28 1.44 10.37 -5.67
C ALA A 28 2.69 9.77 -5.01
N MET A 29 3.73 9.49 -5.81
CA MET A 29 4.98 8.92 -5.31
C MET A 29 5.83 9.92 -4.50
N GLY A 30 5.51 11.22 -4.51
CA GLY A 30 6.29 12.26 -3.86
C GLY A 30 6.49 12.02 -2.35
N ALA A 31 5.42 11.71 -1.63
CA ALA A 31 5.50 11.43 -0.18
C ALA A 31 6.34 10.20 0.14
N ILE A 32 6.13 9.11 -0.62
CA ILE A 32 6.85 7.84 -0.47
C ILE A 32 8.36 8.02 -0.73
N ASN A 33 8.70 8.73 -1.79
CA ASN A 33 10.10 8.99 -2.15
C ASN A 33 10.76 9.96 -1.17
N LYS A 34 10.01 10.95 -0.65
CA LYS A 34 10.50 11.89 0.37
C LYS A 34 10.84 11.20 1.68
N TYR A 35 10.06 10.18 2.07
CA TYR A 35 10.31 9.39 3.27
C TYR A 35 11.62 8.59 3.16
N SER A 36 11.81 7.86 2.06
CA SER A 36 13.00 7.02 1.84
C SER A 36 14.21 7.72 1.22
N LYS A 37 14.07 9.01 0.85
CA LYS A 37 15.06 9.79 0.09
C LYS A 37 15.54 9.10 -1.20
N ARG A 38 14.67 8.31 -1.83
CA ARG A 38 14.96 7.54 -3.03
C ARG A 38 13.71 7.42 -3.91
N CYS A 39 13.90 7.30 -5.23
CA CYS A 39 12.81 6.90 -6.12
C CYS A 39 12.52 5.40 -5.94
N LYS A 40 11.34 5.06 -5.40
CA LYS A 40 10.92 3.65 -5.28
C LYS A 40 10.61 3.09 -6.68
N ALA A 41 11.20 1.95 -7.05
CA ALA A 41 11.15 1.45 -8.42
C ALA A 41 9.74 1.05 -8.90
N LEU A 42 8.91 0.53 -8.00
CA LEU A 42 7.56 0.07 -8.28
C LEU A 42 6.67 0.35 -7.07
N ASN A 43 5.46 0.83 -7.32
CA ASN A 43 4.43 0.97 -6.29
C ASN A 43 3.04 0.77 -6.90
N THR A 44 2.09 0.35 -6.09
CA THR A 44 0.70 0.21 -6.49
C THR A 44 -0.18 0.98 -5.51
N PHE A 45 -1.11 1.76 -6.04
CA PHE A 45 -2.14 2.45 -5.29
C PHE A 45 -3.49 1.79 -5.54
N LEU A 46 -4.14 1.33 -4.47
CA LEU A 46 -5.50 0.83 -4.45
C LEU A 46 -6.46 2.03 -4.32
N HIS A 47 -7.44 2.12 -5.20
CA HIS A 47 -8.43 3.22 -5.21
C HIS A 47 -9.63 2.92 -4.31
N GLU A 48 -9.31 2.61 -3.06
CA GLU A 48 -10.26 2.26 -1.99
C GLU A 48 -9.90 3.06 -0.73
N SER A 49 -10.82 3.14 0.23
CA SER A 49 -10.50 3.68 1.56
C SER A 49 -9.67 2.69 2.38
N PHE A 50 -8.87 3.18 3.36
CA PHE A 50 -8.11 2.30 4.24
C PHE A 50 -9.02 1.29 4.96
N SER A 51 -10.17 1.75 5.47
CA SER A 51 -11.17 0.87 6.08
C SER A 51 -11.70 -0.19 5.12
N SER A 52 -11.92 0.14 3.84
CA SER A 52 -12.36 -0.82 2.82
C SER A 52 -11.28 -1.89 2.61
N VAL A 53 -10.01 -1.49 2.46
CA VAL A 53 -8.89 -2.43 2.34
C VAL A 53 -8.76 -3.29 3.60
N ALA A 54 -8.91 -2.72 4.78
CA ALA A 54 -8.80 -3.45 6.05
C ALA A 54 -9.89 -4.52 6.25
N THR A 55 -11.07 -4.40 5.61
CA THR A 55 -12.06 -5.50 5.62
C THR A 55 -11.53 -6.76 4.94
N THR A 56 -10.52 -6.65 4.07
CA THR A 56 -9.85 -7.81 3.47
C THR A 56 -9.19 -8.68 4.52
N CYS A 57 -8.69 -8.10 5.62
CA CYS A 57 -8.09 -8.87 6.72
C CYS A 57 -9.07 -9.81 7.44
N GLN A 58 -10.36 -9.76 7.11
CA GLN A 58 -11.40 -10.65 7.67
C GLN A 58 -11.69 -11.85 6.76
N THR A 59 -11.10 -11.93 5.57
CA THR A 59 -11.24 -13.11 4.70
C THR A 59 -10.38 -14.27 5.21
N SER A 60 -10.58 -15.46 4.65
CA SER A 60 -9.75 -16.63 4.96
C SER A 60 -8.25 -16.33 4.79
N ILE A 61 -7.46 -16.85 5.72
CA ILE A 61 -5.99 -16.79 5.70
C ILE A 61 -5.49 -17.64 4.53
N ILE A 62 -4.50 -17.10 3.80
CA ILE A 62 -3.73 -17.78 2.76
C ILE A 62 -2.24 -17.53 2.99
N ALA A 63 -1.40 -18.38 2.39
CA ALA A 63 0.04 -18.19 2.42
C ALA A 63 0.46 -16.97 1.56
N CYS A 64 1.30 -16.12 2.14
CA CYS A 64 2.00 -15.03 1.44
C CYS A 64 3.13 -15.57 0.55
N LYS A 65 3.72 -14.72 -0.31
CA LYS A 65 4.87 -15.09 -1.14
C LYS A 65 6.11 -15.51 -0.35
N ASN A 66 6.26 -14.97 0.86
CA ASN A 66 7.35 -15.32 1.77
C ASN A 66 7.04 -16.57 2.63
N GLY A 67 5.91 -17.23 2.41
CA GLY A 67 5.48 -18.41 3.16
C GLY A 67 4.79 -18.13 4.50
N HIS A 68 4.67 -16.87 4.92
CA HIS A 68 3.93 -16.53 6.14
C HIS A 68 2.41 -16.74 5.93
N GLU A 69 1.71 -17.23 6.95
CA GLU A 69 0.27 -17.49 6.91
C GLU A 69 -0.53 -16.34 7.53
N ASN A 70 -0.38 -15.14 6.96
CA ASN A 70 -1.15 -13.96 7.37
C ASN A 70 -1.62 -13.11 6.18
N CYS A 71 -1.68 -13.71 4.99
CA CYS A 71 -2.19 -13.04 3.80
C CYS A 71 -3.69 -13.28 3.62
N HIS A 72 -4.33 -12.31 2.99
CA HIS A 72 -5.77 -12.28 2.75
C HIS A 72 -6.03 -11.72 1.35
N GLN A 73 -6.89 -12.40 0.58
CA GLN A 73 -7.26 -11.97 -0.77
C GLN A 73 -8.53 -11.11 -0.74
N SER A 74 -8.56 -10.04 -1.52
CA SER A 74 -9.75 -9.20 -1.67
C SER A 74 -10.94 -10.01 -2.22
N GLN A 75 -12.13 -9.77 -1.66
CA GLN A 75 -13.36 -10.47 -2.09
C GLN A 75 -13.78 -10.08 -3.51
N LYS A 76 -13.45 -8.86 -3.94
CA LYS A 76 -13.74 -8.33 -5.27
C LYS A 76 -12.50 -7.68 -5.88
N PRO A 77 -12.41 -7.60 -7.22
CA PRO A 77 -11.46 -6.72 -7.88
C PRO A 77 -11.71 -5.26 -7.51
N VAL A 78 -10.65 -4.45 -7.47
CA VAL A 78 -10.71 -3.01 -7.23
C VAL A 78 -9.95 -2.26 -8.32
N SER A 79 -10.31 -1.01 -8.54
CA SER A 79 -9.52 -0.12 -9.40
C SER A 79 -8.20 0.20 -8.72
N LEU A 80 -7.09 0.13 -9.46
CA LEU A 80 -5.76 0.41 -8.94
C LEU A 80 -4.83 0.98 -10.02
N THR A 81 -3.80 1.69 -9.57
CA THR A 81 -2.75 2.26 -10.43
C THR A 81 -1.39 1.74 -10.02
N THR A 82 -0.66 1.14 -10.97
CA THR A 82 0.74 0.78 -10.80
C THR A 82 1.64 1.89 -11.33
N CYS A 83 2.59 2.32 -10.50
CA CYS A 83 3.61 3.31 -10.82
C CYS A 83 4.96 2.63 -10.96
N LYS A 84 5.51 2.61 -12.18
CA LYS A 84 6.84 2.06 -12.46
C LYS A 84 7.82 3.19 -12.76
N LEU A 85 8.92 3.27 -12.04
CA LEU A 85 9.98 4.25 -12.27
C LEU A 85 10.54 4.07 -13.69
N THR A 86 10.61 5.15 -14.46
CA THR A 86 11.18 5.15 -15.82
C THR A 86 12.51 5.87 -15.88
N SER A 87 12.67 6.95 -15.11
CA SER A 87 13.88 7.78 -15.14
C SER A 87 13.94 8.73 -13.95
N GLY A 88 15.07 9.40 -13.77
CA GLY A 88 15.27 10.42 -12.75
C GLY A 88 15.94 9.90 -11.49
N ARG A 89 16.28 10.83 -10.60
CA ARG A 89 16.84 10.57 -9.26
C ARG A 89 16.11 11.48 -8.28
N TYR A 90 16.05 11.09 -7.01
CA TYR A 90 15.38 11.90 -6.01
C TYR A 90 16.03 13.31 -5.95
N PRO A 91 15.25 14.41 -5.98
CA PRO A 91 13.78 14.46 -5.86
C PRO A 91 12.99 14.32 -7.18
N ASP A 92 13.63 14.43 -8.34
CA ASP A 92 13.00 14.49 -9.68
C ASP A 92 12.75 13.10 -10.30
N CYS A 93 11.93 12.28 -9.62
CA CYS A 93 11.55 10.95 -10.09
C CYS A 93 10.43 11.01 -11.15
N ARG A 94 10.54 10.23 -12.24
CA ARG A 94 9.51 10.10 -13.28
C ARG A 94 8.98 8.67 -13.38
N TYR A 95 7.65 8.54 -13.44
CA TYR A 95 6.94 7.27 -13.40
C TYR A 95 6.05 7.09 -14.63
N LYS A 96 5.98 5.84 -15.10
CA LYS A 96 4.92 5.38 -15.99
C LYS A 96 3.80 4.80 -15.15
N GLU A 97 2.58 5.26 -15.44
CA GLU A 97 1.36 4.76 -14.82
C GLU A 97 0.69 3.68 -15.67
N LYS A 98 0.07 2.71 -14.99
CA LYS A 98 -0.81 1.72 -15.60
C LYS A 98 -2.01 1.52 -14.67
N GLN A 99 -3.20 1.78 -15.19
CA GLN A 99 -4.45 1.50 -14.49
C GLN A 99 -4.92 0.08 -14.81
N LEU A 100 -5.53 -0.58 -13.83
CA LEU A 100 -6.20 -1.87 -14.00
C LEU A 100 -7.27 -2.07 -12.93
N VAL A 101 -8.14 -3.05 -13.16
CA VAL A 101 -9.11 -3.55 -12.18
C VAL A 101 -8.73 -4.98 -11.88
N ALA A 102 -8.32 -5.28 -10.65
CA ALA A 102 -7.83 -6.60 -10.27
C ALA A 102 -8.05 -6.90 -8.78
N PRO A 103 -8.14 -8.18 -8.39
CA PRO A 103 -8.00 -8.58 -7.00
C PRO A 103 -6.60 -8.31 -6.48
N TYR A 104 -6.46 -8.23 -5.17
CA TYR A 104 -5.17 -8.08 -4.50
C TYR A 104 -5.07 -8.98 -3.27
N ILE A 105 -3.84 -9.16 -2.79
CA ILE A 105 -3.51 -9.90 -1.58
C ILE A 105 -2.72 -8.98 -0.66
N VAL A 106 -3.19 -8.84 0.58
CA VAL A 106 -2.50 -8.08 1.64
C VAL A 106 -2.11 -9.00 2.78
N ALA A 107 -0.97 -8.74 3.42
CA ALA A 107 -0.65 -9.31 4.71
C ALA A 107 -1.23 -8.43 5.82
N CYS A 108 -1.81 -9.06 6.85
CA CYS A 108 -2.43 -8.37 7.96
C CYS A 108 -1.80 -8.80 9.30
N GLU A 109 -1.72 -7.87 10.23
CA GLU A 109 -1.17 -8.10 11.58
C GLU A 109 -2.03 -7.37 12.62
N PRO A 110 -1.94 -7.74 13.91
CA PRO A 110 -2.56 -6.95 14.98
C PRO A 110 -2.06 -5.49 14.97
N PRO A 111 -2.94 -4.51 15.26
CA PRO A 111 -2.56 -3.09 15.28
C PRO A 111 -1.46 -2.78 16.30
N GLN A 112 -0.57 -1.85 15.96
CA GLN A 112 0.42 -1.30 16.89
C GLN A 112 -0.24 -0.26 17.81
N LYS A 113 0.42 0.15 18.91
CA LYS A 113 -0.20 1.03 19.94
C LYS A 113 -0.70 2.36 19.37
N GLU A 114 -0.09 2.83 18.30
CA GLU A 114 -0.39 4.08 17.62
C GLU A 114 -1.50 3.92 16.55
N ASP A 115 -1.88 2.69 16.20
CA ASP A 115 -2.99 2.41 15.29
C ASP A 115 -4.31 2.55 16.05
N SER A 116 -4.93 3.72 15.93
CA SER A 116 -6.23 4.00 16.56
C SER A 116 -7.35 3.29 15.81
N GLY A 117 -7.98 2.27 16.40
CA GLY A 117 -9.11 1.60 15.77
C GLY A 117 -9.72 0.44 16.55
N LYS A 118 -10.92 0.03 16.14
CA LYS A 118 -11.61 -1.19 16.61
C LYS A 118 -11.22 -2.44 15.80
N LEU A 119 -10.34 -2.30 14.81
CA LEU A 119 -9.97 -3.39 13.91
C LEU A 119 -9.02 -4.35 14.63
N GLN A 120 -9.34 -5.65 14.60
CA GLN A 120 -8.48 -6.68 15.21
C GLN A 120 -7.21 -6.93 14.39
N LEU A 121 -7.29 -6.74 13.07
CA LEU A 121 -6.19 -6.87 12.13
C LEU A 121 -6.18 -5.65 11.20
N VAL A 122 -4.99 -5.18 10.86
CA VAL A 122 -4.75 -4.08 9.94
C VAL A 122 -3.79 -4.51 8.82
N PRO A 123 -3.96 -3.99 7.60
CA PRO A 123 -3.07 -4.33 6.49
C PRO A 123 -1.70 -3.67 6.71
N VAL A 124 -0.64 -4.47 6.57
CA VAL A 124 0.76 -4.03 6.78
C VAL A 124 1.62 -4.19 5.54
N HIS A 125 1.19 -5.02 4.58
CA HIS A 125 1.93 -5.26 3.34
C HIS A 125 1.00 -5.57 2.17
N LEU A 126 1.32 -5.08 0.97
CA LEU A 126 0.67 -5.48 -0.27
C LEU A 126 1.51 -6.58 -0.92
N ASP A 127 1.10 -7.85 -0.73
CA ASP A 127 1.85 -9.01 -1.21
C ASP A 127 1.76 -9.15 -2.73
N LYS A 128 0.55 -9.05 -3.30
CA LYS A 128 0.34 -9.29 -4.73
C LYS A 128 -0.88 -8.57 -5.29
N VAL A 129 -0.82 -8.22 -6.57
CA VAL A 129 -2.00 -7.92 -7.41
C VAL A 129 -2.14 -9.09 -8.39
N LEU A 130 -3.35 -9.63 -8.53
CA LEU A 130 -3.65 -10.83 -9.33
C LEU A 130 -3.94 -10.51 -10.79
#